data_AF-A0A1M6YYW1-F1
#
_entry.id   AF-A0A1M6YYW1-F1
#
_cell.length_a   1.000
_cell.length_b   1.000
_cell.length_c   1.000
_cell.angle_alpha   90.00
_cell.angle_beta   90.00
_cell.angle_gamma   90.00
#
_symmetry.space_group_name_H-M   'P 1'
#
loop_
_entity.id
_entity.type
_entity.pdbx_description
1 polymer ?
#
loop_
_entity_poly.entity_id
_entity_poly.type
_entity_poly.pdbx_seq_one_letter_code
_entity_poly.pdbx_strand_id
1 'polypeptide(L)'
;MKTKKILALGACALSLLFTVACSDEMDPNDPASVRKHLTKQGIPFTPNKFMSYIAQNDTAAMSLFLKAAYDINSTDGNGNSAVAIAVNKGKVDILQYLIQHGAKLDGTNSNGKTYLEDAIENKHREVAQLLISKMQESGEIQSTAPAVALAAKTGDAEVLKMLGDAGAPLEVRGADSYFPIHLAVKGGNYDAMVYLISKGVDVNAKCGQGYSVLDWAKNEGYTRLIAYLKKHGAKNTPAYIKEFGK
;
A
#
# COMPACT_ATOMS: atom_id res chain seq x y z
N MET A 1 77.55 -16.56 -55.41
CA MET A 1 77.35 -17.46 -54.25
C MET A 1 75.88 -17.86 -54.17
N LYS A 2 75.63 -19.16 -54.39
CA LYS A 2 74.52 -20.02 -53.94
C LYS A 2 73.07 -19.49 -53.96
N THR A 3 72.36 -19.98 -54.98
CA THR A 3 70.99 -20.50 -54.98
C THR A 3 70.51 -21.15 -53.68
N LYS A 4 69.21 -21.00 -53.36
CA LYS A 4 68.34 -22.06 -52.82
C LYS A 4 66.86 -21.79 -53.18
N LYS A 5 66.28 -22.70 -53.97
CA LYS A 5 64.83 -22.99 -54.08
C LYS A 5 64.46 -24.01 -53.00
N ILE A 6 63.29 -23.89 -52.36
CA ILE A 6 62.36 -24.98 -51.92
C ILE A 6 60.96 -24.32 -51.80
N LEU A 7 60.01 -24.52 -52.71
CA LEU A 7 58.93 -25.54 -52.79
C LEU A 7 57.81 -25.49 -51.71
N ALA A 8 56.65 -24.99 -52.16
CA ALA A 8 55.23 -25.36 -51.98
C ALA A 8 54.68 -26.10 -50.73
N LEU A 9 53.55 -25.59 -50.22
CA LEU A 9 52.30 -26.25 -49.72
C LEU A 9 51.40 -25.09 -49.22
N GLY A 10 50.23 -24.74 -49.77
CA GLY A 10 49.06 -25.56 -50.04
C GLY A 10 48.07 -25.45 -48.87
N ALA A 11 47.13 -24.49 -48.87
CA ALA A 11 45.85 -24.59 -48.15
C ALA A 11 44.88 -23.45 -48.52
N CYS A 12 43.69 -23.87 -48.92
CA CYS A 12 42.47 -23.13 -49.16
C CYS A 12 41.99 -22.44 -47.87
N ALA A 13 41.57 -21.17 -47.93
CA ALA A 13 40.72 -20.59 -46.90
C ALA A 13 39.70 -19.64 -47.56
N LEU A 14 38.52 -20.24 -47.75
CA LEU A 14 37.21 -19.65 -47.98
C LEU A 14 37.09 -18.17 -47.61
N SER A 15 36.57 -17.42 -48.58
CA SER A 15 35.65 -16.30 -48.42
C SER A 15 34.87 -16.33 -47.10
N LEU A 16 35.13 -15.37 -46.22
CA LEU A 16 34.15 -14.93 -45.25
C LEU A 16 33.50 -13.67 -45.81
N LEU A 17 32.39 -13.91 -46.52
CA LEU A 17 31.32 -12.95 -46.64
C LEU A 17 31.08 -12.37 -45.25
N PHE A 18 31.27 -11.06 -45.09
CA PHE A 18 30.68 -10.33 -43.99
C PHE A 18 29.16 -10.49 -44.13
N THR A 19 28.62 -11.53 -43.52
CA THR A 19 27.21 -11.55 -43.18
C THR A 19 27.04 -10.41 -42.20
N VAL A 20 26.38 -9.34 -42.66
CA VAL A 20 25.69 -8.41 -41.77
C VAL A 20 24.73 -9.30 -41.00
N ALA A 21 25.15 -9.75 -39.81
CA ALA A 21 24.22 -10.19 -38.81
C ALA A 21 23.36 -8.94 -38.59
N CYS A 22 22.12 -8.95 -39.10
CA CYS A 22 21.10 -8.06 -38.60
C CYS A 22 21.19 -8.21 -37.09
N SER A 23 21.67 -7.17 -36.40
CA SER A 23 21.64 -7.19 -34.96
C SER A 23 20.16 -7.37 -34.64
N ASP A 24 19.83 -8.50 -34.02
CA ASP A 24 18.52 -8.79 -33.45
C ASP A 24 18.35 -7.88 -32.21
N GLU A 25 18.64 -6.59 -32.39
CA GLU A 25 18.54 -5.55 -31.40
C GLU A 25 17.07 -5.35 -31.08
N MET A 26 16.78 -5.41 -29.79
CA MET A 26 15.45 -5.12 -29.27
C MET A 26 15.15 -3.64 -29.55
N ASP A 27 14.07 -3.37 -30.26
CA ASP A 27 13.50 -2.03 -30.36
C ASP A 27 12.67 -1.77 -29.09
N PRO A 28 13.10 -0.86 -28.20
CA PRO A 28 12.40 -0.61 -26.94
C PRO A 28 11.05 0.11 -27.11
N ASN A 29 10.75 0.62 -28.31
CA ASN A 29 9.51 1.33 -28.60
C ASN A 29 8.46 0.45 -29.31
N ASP A 30 8.82 -0.78 -29.71
CA ASP A 30 7.91 -1.78 -30.24
C ASP A 30 7.63 -2.89 -29.20
N PRO A 31 6.41 -2.95 -28.62
CA PRO A 31 6.04 -3.98 -27.67
C PRO A 31 6.27 -5.42 -28.18
N ALA A 32 6.09 -5.68 -29.47
CA ALA A 32 6.30 -7.00 -30.05
C ALA A 32 7.80 -7.37 -30.06
N SER A 33 8.67 -6.41 -30.40
CA SER A 33 10.13 -6.56 -30.33
C SER A 33 10.60 -6.86 -28.89
N VAL A 34 10.08 -6.13 -27.90
CA VAL A 34 10.39 -6.39 -26.49
C VAL A 34 9.90 -7.77 -26.04
N ARG A 35 8.69 -8.20 -26.43
CA ARG A 35 8.18 -9.55 -26.14
C ARG A 35 9.03 -10.66 -26.76
N LYS A 36 9.49 -10.47 -28.00
CA LYS A 36 10.41 -11.40 -28.69
C LYS A 36 11.73 -11.49 -27.93
N HIS A 37 12.28 -10.36 -27.46
CA HIS A 37 13.49 -10.32 -26.65
C HIS A 37 13.36 -11.10 -25.33
N LEU A 38 12.28 -10.87 -24.58
CA LEU A 38 11.99 -11.59 -23.33
C LEU A 38 11.91 -13.11 -23.55
N THR A 39 11.24 -13.53 -24.63
CA THR A 39 11.09 -14.95 -25.00
C THR A 39 12.43 -15.59 -25.34
N LYS A 40 13.30 -14.91 -26.09
CA LYS A 40 14.66 -15.38 -26.40
C LYS A 40 15.52 -15.55 -25.14
N GLN A 41 15.32 -14.73 -24.12
CA GLN A 41 16.00 -14.85 -22.83
C GLN A 41 15.37 -15.91 -21.89
N GLY A 42 14.30 -16.60 -22.32
CA GLY A 42 13.60 -17.57 -21.48
C GLY A 42 12.84 -16.93 -20.32
N ILE A 43 12.54 -15.63 -20.38
CA ILE A 43 11.79 -14.93 -19.34
C ILE A 43 10.30 -15.11 -19.62
N PRO A 44 9.54 -15.78 -18.72
CA PRO A 44 8.11 -15.97 -18.92
C PRO A 44 7.36 -14.65 -18.75
N PHE A 45 6.58 -14.24 -19.75
CA PHE A 45 5.75 -13.03 -19.72
C PHE A 45 4.43 -13.29 -18.98
N THR A 46 4.50 -13.46 -17.67
CA THR A 46 3.36 -13.81 -16.80
C THR A 46 3.25 -12.88 -15.60
N PRO A 47 2.04 -12.77 -14.99
CA PRO A 47 1.88 -11.99 -13.76
C PRO A 47 2.79 -12.43 -12.63
N ASN A 48 2.91 -13.74 -12.37
CA ASN A 48 3.80 -14.25 -11.31
C ASN A 48 5.26 -13.79 -11.52
N LYS A 49 5.73 -13.72 -12.77
CA LYS A 49 7.07 -13.24 -13.07
C LYS A 49 7.20 -11.75 -12.81
N PHE A 50 6.23 -10.95 -13.25
CA PHE A 50 6.17 -9.51 -12.95
C PHE A 50 6.19 -9.24 -11.44
N MET A 51 5.38 -9.96 -10.67
CA MET A 51 5.33 -9.85 -9.21
C MET A 51 6.65 -10.21 -8.53
N SER A 52 7.43 -11.12 -9.10
CA SER A 52 8.76 -11.45 -8.57
C SER A 52 9.73 -10.26 -8.61
N TYR A 53 9.61 -9.38 -9.60
CA TYR A 53 10.45 -8.18 -9.71
C TYR A 53 10.11 -7.12 -8.67
N ILE A 54 8.83 -7.00 -8.29
CA ILE A 54 8.39 -6.17 -7.16
C ILE A 54 9.07 -6.66 -5.87
N ALA A 55 9.09 -7.97 -5.63
CA ALA A 55 9.77 -8.54 -4.47
C ALA A 55 11.30 -8.31 -4.49
N GLN A 56 11.89 -8.12 -5.66
CA GLN A 56 13.34 -7.87 -5.85
C GLN A 56 13.71 -6.37 -5.94
N ASN A 57 12.73 -5.46 -5.99
CA ASN A 57 12.92 -4.04 -6.32
C ASN A 57 13.51 -3.80 -7.73
N ASP A 58 13.26 -4.71 -8.68
CA ASP A 58 13.82 -4.63 -10.02
C ASP A 58 12.91 -3.81 -10.96
N THR A 59 12.99 -2.48 -10.83
CA THR A 59 12.20 -1.55 -11.66
C THR A 59 12.61 -1.60 -13.13
N ALA A 60 13.84 -2.01 -13.46
CA ALA A 60 14.30 -2.17 -14.82
C ALA A 60 13.58 -3.34 -15.52
N ALA A 61 13.47 -4.48 -14.86
CA ALA A 61 12.69 -5.60 -15.36
C ALA A 61 11.19 -5.30 -15.41
N MET A 62 10.66 -4.57 -14.43
CA MET A 62 9.28 -4.08 -14.48
C MET A 62 9.07 -3.16 -15.70
N SER A 63 9.99 -2.22 -15.95
CA SER A 63 9.95 -1.32 -17.11
C SER A 63 9.94 -2.10 -18.42
N LEU A 64 10.70 -3.18 -18.50
CA LEU A 64 10.75 -4.03 -19.70
C LEU A 64 9.40 -4.72 -19.94
N PHE A 65 8.73 -5.18 -18.88
CA PHE A 65 7.38 -5.73 -18.99
C PHE A 65 6.38 -4.68 -19.47
N LEU A 66 6.42 -3.47 -18.91
CA LEU A 66 5.52 -2.37 -19.30
C LEU A 66 5.74 -1.94 -20.76
N LYS A 67 7.00 -1.88 -21.22
CA LYS A 67 7.34 -1.63 -22.64
C LYS A 67 6.81 -2.73 -23.57
N ALA A 68 6.73 -3.97 -23.08
CA ALA A 68 6.06 -5.08 -23.76
C ALA A 68 4.52 -5.02 -23.67
N ALA A 69 3.93 -3.88 -23.29
CA ALA A 69 2.50 -3.71 -23.09
C ALA A 69 1.92 -4.72 -22.07
N TYR A 70 2.62 -4.96 -20.97
CA TYR A 70 2.07 -5.67 -19.82
C TYR A 70 1.03 -4.78 -19.12
N ASP A 71 -0.13 -5.34 -18.77
CA ASP A 71 -1.13 -4.64 -17.96
C ASP A 71 -0.69 -4.63 -16.48
N ILE A 72 -0.31 -3.45 -15.99
CA ILE A 72 0.17 -3.25 -14.63
C ILE A 72 -0.84 -3.65 -13.54
N ASN A 73 -2.14 -3.70 -13.89
CA ASN A 73 -3.22 -4.04 -12.96
C ASN A 73 -3.59 -5.53 -12.96
N SER A 74 -2.93 -6.34 -13.79
CA SER A 74 -3.11 -7.79 -13.81
C SER A 74 -2.70 -8.42 -12.47
N THR A 75 -3.45 -9.44 -12.04
CA THR A 75 -3.21 -10.17 -10.79
C THR A 75 -2.45 -11.47 -11.02
N ASP A 76 -1.70 -11.91 -10.01
CA ASP A 76 -1.07 -13.22 -9.98
C ASP A 76 -2.09 -14.36 -9.83
N GLY A 77 -1.62 -15.62 -9.84
CA GLY A 77 -2.49 -16.79 -9.69
C GLY A 77 -3.24 -16.89 -8.34
N ASN A 78 -2.88 -16.07 -7.35
CA ASN A 78 -3.55 -15.97 -6.06
C ASN A 78 -4.45 -14.73 -5.97
N GLY A 79 -4.62 -13.98 -7.06
CA GLY A 79 -5.40 -12.74 -7.09
C GLY A 79 -4.67 -11.53 -6.52
N ASN A 80 -3.37 -11.60 -6.24
CA ASN A 80 -2.62 -10.45 -5.74
C ASN A 80 -2.25 -9.51 -6.89
N SER A 81 -2.53 -8.21 -6.72
CA SER A 81 -2.03 -7.18 -7.62
C SER A 81 -0.60 -6.77 -7.25
N ALA A 82 0.06 -6.08 -8.19
CA ALA A 82 1.37 -5.48 -7.96
C ALA A 82 1.38 -4.52 -6.75
N VAL A 83 0.33 -3.71 -6.64
CA VAL A 83 0.13 -2.76 -5.54
C VAL A 83 -0.02 -3.50 -4.23
N ALA A 84 -0.83 -4.57 -4.18
CA ALA A 84 -1.01 -5.36 -2.96
C ALA A 84 0.33 -5.89 -2.42
N ILE A 85 1.20 -6.40 -3.30
CA ILE A 85 2.52 -6.92 -2.90
C ILE A 85 3.45 -5.80 -2.43
N ALA A 86 3.48 -4.66 -3.12
CA ALA A 86 4.31 -3.52 -2.74
C ALA A 86 3.90 -2.96 -1.37
N VAL A 87 2.58 -2.84 -1.14
CA VAL A 87 1.99 -2.35 0.11
C VAL A 87 2.27 -3.30 1.26
N ASN A 88 1.97 -4.58 1.09
CA ASN A 88 2.18 -5.60 2.13
C ASN A 88 3.65 -5.74 2.54
N LYS A 89 4.59 -5.45 1.62
CA LYS A 89 6.03 -5.47 1.87
C LYS A 89 6.62 -4.12 2.29
N GLY A 90 5.81 -3.06 2.38
CA GLY A 90 6.29 -1.73 2.76
C GLY A 90 7.19 -1.06 1.73
N LYS A 91 7.11 -1.43 0.45
CA LYS A 91 8.02 -0.96 -0.61
C LYS A 91 7.52 0.34 -1.22
N VAL A 92 7.75 1.47 -0.54
CA VAL A 92 7.26 2.79 -0.95
C VAL A 92 7.77 3.21 -2.34
N ASP A 93 9.05 2.98 -2.65
CA ASP A 93 9.62 3.33 -3.97
C ASP A 93 8.97 2.55 -5.11
N ILE A 94 8.68 1.26 -4.88
CA ILE A 94 8.00 0.42 -5.86
C ILE A 94 6.54 0.83 -6.00
N LEU A 95 5.86 1.16 -4.90
CA LEU A 95 4.51 1.68 -4.96
C LEU A 95 4.46 2.99 -5.76
N GLN A 96 5.40 3.91 -5.52
CA GLN A 96 5.51 5.16 -6.28
C GLN A 96 5.75 4.89 -7.77
N TYR A 97 6.66 3.97 -8.11
CA TYR A 97 6.89 3.54 -9.48
C TYR A 97 5.62 2.97 -10.13
N LEU A 98 4.89 2.10 -9.44
CA LEU A 98 3.64 1.52 -9.93
C LEU A 98 2.59 2.60 -10.21
N ILE A 99 2.42 3.56 -9.28
CA ILE A 99 1.50 4.70 -9.42
C ILE A 99 1.85 5.55 -10.65
N GLN A 100 3.14 5.87 -10.84
CA GLN A 100 3.61 6.64 -12.00
C GLN A 100 3.31 5.96 -13.35
N HIS A 101 3.14 4.64 -13.34
CA HIS A 101 2.82 3.84 -14.53
C HIS A 101 1.34 3.41 -14.60
N GLY A 102 0.46 4.05 -13.83
CA GLY A 102 -0.99 3.88 -13.95
C GLY A 102 -1.57 2.70 -13.18
N ALA A 103 -0.88 2.22 -12.14
CA ALA A 103 -1.47 1.25 -11.22
C ALA A 103 -2.64 1.87 -10.44
N LYS A 104 -3.74 1.12 -10.33
CA LYS A 104 -4.92 1.53 -9.57
C LYS A 104 -4.74 1.30 -8.08
N LEU A 105 -5.31 2.19 -7.26
CA LEU A 105 -5.19 2.18 -5.80
C LEU A 105 -6.52 1.85 -5.08
N ASP A 106 -7.58 1.56 -5.82
CA ASP A 106 -8.94 1.28 -5.34
C ASP A 106 -9.19 -0.22 -5.03
N GLY A 107 -8.13 -1.03 -5.06
CA GLY A 107 -8.19 -2.48 -4.83
C GLY A 107 -8.03 -2.91 -3.37
N THR A 108 -8.12 -4.22 -3.16
CA THR A 108 -7.91 -4.88 -1.87
C THR A 108 -6.84 -5.97 -1.96
N ASN A 109 -6.29 -6.37 -0.80
CA ASN A 109 -5.48 -7.58 -0.70
C ASN A 109 -6.36 -8.86 -0.65
N SER A 110 -5.74 -10.03 -0.55
CA SER A 110 -6.44 -11.34 -0.51
C SER A 110 -7.35 -11.54 0.71
N ASN A 111 -7.20 -10.71 1.75
CA ASN A 111 -8.06 -10.72 2.94
C ASN A 111 -9.23 -9.73 2.83
N GLY A 112 -9.40 -9.09 1.68
CA GLY A 112 -10.44 -8.07 1.45
C GLY A 112 -10.16 -6.72 2.11
N LYS A 113 -8.92 -6.47 2.57
CA LYS A 113 -8.54 -5.17 3.16
C LYS A 113 -8.09 -4.22 2.07
N THR A 114 -8.50 -2.96 2.14
CA THR A 114 -7.96 -1.92 1.26
C THR A 114 -6.44 -1.81 1.42
N TYR A 115 -5.76 -1.28 0.41
CA TYR A 115 -4.31 -1.06 0.49
C TYR A 115 -3.92 -0.16 1.68
N LEU A 116 -4.75 0.83 2.01
CA LEU A 116 -4.49 1.69 3.16
C LEU A 116 -4.63 0.92 4.48
N GLU A 117 -5.64 0.09 4.64
CA GLU A 117 -5.78 -0.76 5.84
C GLU A 117 -4.60 -1.74 5.99
N ASP A 118 -4.19 -2.40 4.90
CA ASP A 118 -3.05 -3.33 4.91
C ASP A 118 -1.74 -2.61 5.30
N ALA A 119 -1.52 -1.40 4.80
CA ALA A 119 -0.36 -0.58 5.19
C ALA A 119 -0.37 -0.25 6.70
N ILE A 120 -1.55 0.07 7.26
CA ILE A 120 -1.71 0.41 8.68
C ILE A 120 -1.46 -0.81 9.56
N GLU A 121 -2.06 -1.97 9.23
CA GLU A 121 -1.88 -3.19 10.02
C GLU A 121 -0.44 -3.67 10.06
N ASN A 122 0.27 -3.56 8.93
CA ASN A 122 1.67 -3.92 8.83
C ASN A 122 2.63 -2.80 9.28
N LYS A 123 2.08 -1.67 9.76
CA LYS A 123 2.84 -0.50 10.26
C LYS A 123 3.77 0.13 9.21
N HIS A 124 3.42 0.02 7.93
CA HIS A 124 4.14 0.63 6.82
C HIS A 124 3.73 2.09 6.64
N ARG A 125 4.20 2.96 7.54
CA ARG A 125 3.78 4.36 7.63
C ARG A 125 4.03 5.17 6.36
N GLU A 126 5.18 5.01 5.71
CA GLU A 126 5.50 5.74 4.48
C GLU A 126 4.56 5.35 3.33
N VAL A 127 4.22 4.06 3.24
CA VAL A 127 3.20 3.56 2.30
C VAL A 127 1.83 4.16 2.63
N ALA A 128 1.42 4.14 3.91
CA ALA A 128 0.16 4.74 4.33
C ALA A 128 0.09 6.23 4.00
N GLN A 129 1.18 6.98 4.25
CA GLN A 129 1.28 8.40 3.91
C GLN A 129 1.13 8.65 2.41
N LEU A 130 1.81 7.86 1.57
CA LEU A 130 1.69 7.97 0.11
C LEU A 130 0.26 7.68 -0.35
N LEU A 131 -0.38 6.63 0.16
CA LEU A 131 -1.76 6.28 -0.17
C LEU A 131 -2.73 7.38 0.26
N ILE A 132 -2.60 7.92 1.48
CA ILE A 132 -3.42 9.02 1.99
C ILE A 132 -3.30 10.25 1.09
N SER A 133 -2.07 10.64 0.72
CA SER A 133 -1.83 11.75 -0.21
C SER A 133 -2.56 11.54 -1.53
N LYS A 134 -2.48 10.32 -2.10
CA LYS A 134 -3.12 10.02 -3.39
C LYS A 134 -4.64 10.01 -3.30
N MET A 135 -5.21 9.50 -2.21
CA MET A 135 -6.65 9.55 -1.95
C MET A 135 -7.15 10.98 -1.71
N GLN A 136 -6.32 11.84 -1.11
CA GLN A 136 -6.62 13.26 -0.98
C GLN A 136 -6.63 13.96 -2.34
N GLU A 137 -5.62 13.72 -3.17
CA GLU A 137 -5.51 14.26 -4.54
C GLU A 137 -6.68 13.80 -5.43
N SER A 138 -7.13 12.55 -5.32
CA SER A 138 -8.24 11.99 -6.11
C SER A 138 -9.63 12.35 -5.58
N GLY A 139 -9.73 12.90 -4.37
CA GLY A 139 -11.01 13.17 -3.69
C GLY A 139 -11.65 11.95 -3.01
N GLU A 140 -10.96 10.81 -2.96
CA GLU A 140 -11.42 9.55 -2.36
C GLU A 140 -11.18 9.47 -0.84
N ILE A 141 -10.55 10.49 -0.23
CA ILE A 141 -10.26 10.53 1.21
C ILE A 141 -11.51 10.34 2.09
N GLN A 142 -12.70 10.68 1.59
CA GLN A 142 -13.98 10.47 2.30
C GLN A 142 -14.36 8.99 2.48
N SER A 143 -13.76 8.09 1.70
CA SER A 143 -14.00 6.64 1.78
C SER A 143 -13.12 5.93 2.83
N THR A 144 -12.30 6.68 3.57
CA THR A 144 -11.28 6.12 4.48
C THR A 144 -11.77 5.86 5.91
N ALA A 145 -13.08 5.90 6.18
CA ALA A 145 -13.64 5.62 7.50
C ALA A 145 -13.15 4.28 8.13
N PRO A 146 -13.01 3.16 7.37
CA PRO A 146 -12.43 1.93 7.92
C PRO A 146 -10.98 2.10 8.39
N ALA A 147 -10.15 2.81 7.63
CA ALA A 147 -8.76 3.10 7.99
C ALA A 147 -8.65 4.01 9.23
N VAL A 148 -9.53 5.01 9.35
CA VAL A 148 -9.65 5.86 10.55
C VAL A 148 -10.00 5.01 11.78
N ALA A 149 -11.00 4.13 11.66
CA ALA A 149 -11.41 3.22 12.73
C ALA A 149 -10.29 2.28 13.15
N LEU A 150 -9.55 1.72 12.18
CA LEU A 150 -8.40 0.86 12.41
C LEU A 150 -7.27 1.60 13.14
N ALA A 151 -6.85 2.76 12.66
CA ALA A 151 -5.79 3.56 13.27
C ALA A 151 -6.14 3.97 14.72
N ALA A 152 -7.40 4.33 14.96
CA ALA A 152 -7.88 4.63 16.31
C ALA A 152 -7.86 3.39 17.23
N LYS A 153 -8.30 2.23 16.73
CA LYS A 153 -8.31 0.95 17.46
C LYS A 153 -6.91 0.47 17.81
N THR A 154 -5.96 0.57 16.88
CA THR A 154 -4.57 0.12 17.08
C THR A 154 -3.70 1.17 17.80
N GLY A 155 -4.18 2.40 17.90
CA GLY A 155 -3.47 3.49 18.56
C GLY A 155 -2.38 4.12 17.71
N ASP A 156 -2.38 3.91 16.39
CA ASP A 156 -1.46 4.60 15.47
C ASP A 156 -1.87 6.07 15.28
N ALA A 157 -1.59 6.87 16.32
CA ALA A 157 -1.96 8.27 16.38
C ALA A 157 -1.32 9.09 15.25
N GLU A 158 -0.16 8.68 14.73
CA GLU A 158 0.51 9.37 13.62
C GLU A 158 -0.25 9.16 12.31
N VAL A 159 -0.65 7.93 11.98
CA VAL A 159 -1.51 7.71 10.80
C VAL A 159 -2.88 8.36 10.98
N LEU A 160 -3.46 8.31 12.19
CA LEU A 160 -4.73 8.96 12.46
C LEU A 160 -4.67 10.48 12.25
N LYS A 161 -3.53 11.11 12.61
CA LYS A 161 -3.23 12.51 12.29
C LYS A 161 -3.19 12.73 10.78
N MET A 162 -2.39 11.95 10.05
CA MET A 162 -2.31 12.06 8.59
C MET A 162 -3.68 11.97 7.92
N LEU A 163 -4.51 11.00 8.33
CA LEU A 163 -5.88 10.83 7.83
C LEU A 163 -6.74 12.06 8.09
N GLY A 164 -6.84 12.52 9.34
CA GLY A 164 -7.70 13.65 9.68
C GLY A 164 -7.20 14.99 9.13
N ASP A 165 -5.89 15.19 9.01
CA ASP A 165 -5.30 16.37 8.36
C ASP A 165 -5.54 16.36 6.84
N ALA A 166 -5.65 15.18 6.23
CA ALA A 166 -6.07 15.01 4.84
C ALA A 166 -7.59 15.19 4.63
N GLY A 167 -8.37 15.31 5.71
CA GLY A 167 -9.82 15.51 5.67
C GLY A 167 -10.65 14.22 5.74
N ALA A 168 -10.07 13.10 6.19
CA ALA A 168 -10.80 11.86 6.40
C ALA A 168 -11.95 12.02 7.42
N PRO A 169 -13.06 11.27 7.27
CA PRO A 169 -14.19 11.38 8.19
C PRO A 169 -13.89 10.74 9.55
N LEU A 170 -13.84 11.56 10.59
CA LEU A 170 -13.52 11.12 11.95
C LEU A 170 -14.74 10.69 12.78
N GLU A 171 -15.95 10.96 12.28
CA GLU A 171 -17.23 10.69 12.96
C GLU A 171 -18.13 9.71 12.17
N VAL A 172 -17.53 8.67 11.60
CA VAL A 172 -18.27 7.59 10.93
C VAL A 172 -18.16 6.33 11.77
N ARG A 173 -19.30 5.67 12.02
CA ARG A 173 -19.32 4.40 12.73
C ARG A 173 -18.76 3.29 11.84
N GLY A 174 -17.87 2.47 12.40
CA GLY A 174 -17.44 1.22 11.77
C GLY A 174 -18.54 0.15 11.80
N ALA A 175 -18.27 -1.03 11.22
CA ALA A 175 -19.20 -2.16 11.17
C ALA A 175 -19.71 -2.59 12.56
N ASP A 176 -18.86 -2.49 13.58
CA ASP A 176 -19.19 -2.80 14.98
C ASP A 176 -20.03 -1.70 15.67
N SER A 177 -20.52 -0.69 14.92
CA SER A 177 -21.30 0.44 15.42
C SER A 177 -20.58 1.34 16.45
N TYR A 178 -19.24 1.33 16.46
CA TYR A 178 -18.42 2.25 17.25
C TYR A 178 -17.89 3.39 16.38
N PHE A 179 -17.84 4.60 16.95
CA PHE A 179 -17.05 5.70 16.37
C PHE A 179 -15.56 5.48 16.65
N PRO A 180 -14.64 6.07 15.86
CA PRO A 180 -13.21 5.99 16.08
C PRO A 180 -12.78 6.35 17.51
N ILE A 181 -13.40 7.38 18.12
CA ILE A 181 -13.09 7.77 19.50
C ILE A 181 -13.43 6.67 20.53
N HIS A 182 -14.47 5.88 20.30
CA HIS A 182 -14.78 4.74 21.17
C HIS A 182 -13.73 3.65 21.03
N LEU A 183 -13.26 3.39 19.81
CA LEU A 183 -12.22 2.39 19.55
C LEU A 183 -10.88 2.79 20.18
N ALA A 184 -10.52 4.08 20.09
CA ALA A 184 -9.34 4.62 20.78
C ALA A 184 -9.43 4.42 22.30
N VAL A 185 -10.57 4.76 22.90
CA VAL A 185 -10.76 4.61 24.35
C VAL A 185 -10.80 3.15 24.78
N LYS A 186 -11.48 2.27 24.04
CA LYS A 186 -11.52 0.82 24.31
C LYS A 186 -10.14 0.18 24.25
N GLY A 187 -9.25 0.68 23.38
CA GLY A 187 -7.85 0.24 23.30
C GLY A 187 -6.91 0.93 24.29
N GLY A 188 -7.38 1.88 25.11
CA GLY A 188 -6.52 2.69 25.99
C GLY A 188 -5.62 3.69 25.26
N ASN A 189 -5.89 3.96 23.98
CA ASN A 189 -5.05 4.75 23.08
C ASN A 189 -5.22 6.26 23.33
N TYR A 190 -4.50 6.76 24.34
CA TYR A 190 -4.62 8.16 24.81
C TYR A 190 -4.35 9.19 23.71
N ASP A 191 -3.25 9.06 22.96
CA ASP A 191 -2.86 10.07 21.96
C ASP A 191 -3.85 10.13 20.78
N ALA A 192 -4.37 8.97 20.37
CA ALA A 192 -5.43 8.89 19.36
C ALA A 192 -6.72 9.55 19.86
N MET A 193 -7.13 9.29 21.10
CA MET A 193 -8.30 9.94 21.72
C MET A 193 -8.13 11.46 21.81
N VAL A 194 -6.96 11.94 22.27
CA VAL A 194 -6.66 13.38 22.37
C VAL A 194 -6.72 14.05 21.01
N TYR A 195 -6.15 13.42 19.98
CA TYR A 195 -6.21 13.93 18.62
C TYR A 195 -7.65 14.02 18.09
N LEU A 196 -8.47 12.99 18.29
CA LEU A 196 -9.87 13.01 17.86
C LEU A 196 -10.64 14.15 18.55
N ILE A 197 -10.46 14.32 19.87
CA ILE A 197 -11.07 15.43 20.61
C ILE A 197 -10.60 16.79 20.09
N SER A 198 -9.31 16.93 19.73
CA SER A 198 -8.79 18.19 19.19
C SER A 198 -9.35 18.54 17.81
N LYS A 199 -9.85 17.54 17.07
CA LYS A 199 -10.59 17.71 15.80
C LYS A 199 -12.09 17.95 15.98
N GLY A 200 -12.56 18.06 17.23
CA GLY A 200 -13.92 18.48 17.53
C GLY A 200 -14.98 17.38 17.40
N VAL A 201 -14.59 16.10 17.43
CA VAL A 201 -15.58 15.00 17.47
C VAL A 201 -16.42 15.07 18.74
N ASP A 202 -17.66 14.60 18.69
CA ASP A 202 -18.56 14.58 19.84
C ASP A 202 -18.06 13.59 20.91
N VAL A 203 -17.50 14.14 21.98
CA VAL A 203 -17.02 13.37 23.14
C VAL A 203 -18.16 12.65 23.90
N ASN A 204 -19.41 13.06 23.69
CA ASN A 204 -20.60 12.45 24.27
C ASN A 204 -21.34 11.53 23.29
N ALA A 205 -20.76 11.27 22.11
CA ALA A 205 -21.31 10.34 21.14
C ALA A 205 -21.56 8.98 21.81
N LYS A 206 -22.65 8.34 21.40
CA LYS A 206 -23.02 7.00 21.89
C LYS A 206 -22.67 5.95 20.84
N CYS A 207 -22.09 4.82 21.24
CA CYS A 207 -21.93 3.67 20.37
C CYS A 207 -23.27 2.96 20.12
N GLY A 208 -23.27 1.91 19.28
CA GLY A 208 -24.46 1.09 19.01
C GLY A 208 -25.12 0.46 20.24
N GLN A 209 -24.36 0.27 21.34
CA GLN A 209 -24.88 -0.23 22.62
C GLN A 209 -25.49 0.88 23.50
N GLY A 210 -25.46 2.14 23.06
CA GLY A 210 -26.00 3.27 23.79
C GLY A 210 -25.07 3.88 24.85
N TYR A 211 -23.86 3.34 25.04
CA TYR A 211 -22.84 3.86 25.95
C TYR A 211 -22.03 4.99 25.31
N SER A 212 -21.65 5.97 26.12
CA SER A 212 -20.74 7.07 25.74
C SER A 212 -19.27 6.66 25.78
N VAL A 213 -18.41 7.53 25.25
CA VAL A 213 -16.95 7.40 25.36
C VAL A 213 -16.48 7.33 26.83
N LEU A 214 -17.08 8.13 27.72
CA LEU A 214 -16.71 8.14 29.15
C LEU A 214 -17.14 6.84 29.87
N ASP A 215 -18.26 6.25 29.49
CA ASP A 215 -18.73 4.97 30.04
C ASP A 215 -17.69 3.88 29.79
N TRP A 216 -17.17 3.80 28.56
CA TRP A 216 -16.09 2.88 28.19
C TRP A 216 -14.81 3.13 28.99
N ALA A 217 -14.34 4.38 29.06
CA ALA A 217 -13.12 4.71 29.80
C ALA A 217 -13.21 4.30 31.29
N LYS A 218 -14.40 4.44 31.89
CA LYS A 218 -14.65 4.03 33.27
C LYS A 218 -14.73 2.51 33.43
N ASN A 219 -15.42 1.82 32.53
CA ASN A 219 -15.53 0.35 32.57
C ASN A 219 -14.15 -0.31 32.54
N GLU A 220 -13.23 0.21 31.72
CA GLU A 220 -11.85 -0.29 31.62
C GLU A 220 -10.92 0.26 32.72
N GLY A 221 -11.36 1.24 33.52
CA GLY A 221 -10.53 1.84 34.58
C GLY A 221 -9.40 2.75 34.09
N TYR A 222 -9.47 3.28 32.87
CA TYR A 222 -8.43 4.12 32.28
C TYR A 222 -8.41 5.55 32.86
N THR A 223 -7.85 5.70 34.06
CA THR A 223 -7.84 6.95 34.85
C THR A 223 -7.37 8.18 34.06
N ARG A 224 -6.31 8.07 33.26
CA ARG A 224 -5.79 9.17 32.43
C ARG A 224 -6.79 9.61 31.36
N LEU A 225 -7.46 8.65 30.70
CA LEU A 225 -8.48 8.93 29.68
C LEU A 225 -9.72 9.53 30.34
N ILE A 226 -10.19 8.96 31.46
CA ILE A 226 -11.31 9.48 32.25
C ILE A 226 -11.09 10.95 32.62
N ALA A 227 -9.91 11.29 33.15
CA ALA A 227 -9.57 12.65 33.56
C ALA A 227 -9.63 13.63 32.37
N TYR A 228 -9.08 13.23 31.22
CA TYR A 228 -9.10 14.05 30.02
C TYR A 228 -10.52 14.22 29.47
N LEU A 229 -11.27 13.13 29.31
CA LEU A 229 -12.67 13.15 28.84
C LEU A 229 -13.55 14.06 29.71
N LYS A 230 -13.45 13.95 31.04
CA LYS A 230 -14.19 14.82 31.97
C LYS A 230 -13.82 16.30 31.81
N LYS A 231 -12.53 16.60 31.66
CA LYS A 231 -12.06 17.98 31.41
C LYS A 231 -12.66 18.56 30.13
N HIS A 232 -12.94 17.71 29.14
CA HIS A 232 -13.56 18.08 27.87
C HIS A 232 -15.09 17.90 27.84
N GLY A 233 -15.74 17.80 29.01
CA GLY A 233 -17.20 17.81 29.11
C GLY A 233 -17.88 16.48 28.79
N ALA A 234 -17.14 15.37 28.78
CA ALA A 234 -17.73 14.05 28.64
C ALA A 234 -18.60 13.69 29.86
N LYS A 235 -19.74 13.07 29.60
CA LYS A 235 -20.73 12.68 30.61
C LYS A 235 -21.06 11.21 30.47
N ASN A 236 -21.31 10.55 31.60
CA ASN A 236 -21.83 9.20 31.58
C ASN A 236 -23.27 9.18 31.06
N THR A 237 -23.64 8.09 30.41
CA THR A 237 -25.03 7.93 29.98
C THR A 237 -25.95 7.60 31.17
N PRO A 238 -27.25 7.92 31.08
CA PRO A 238 -28.21 7.51 32.12
C PRO A 238 -28.22 6.00 32.36
N ALA A 239 -28.04 5.19 31.31
CA ALA A 239 -27.97 3.74 31.39
C ALA A 239 -26.78 3.29 32.24
N TYR A 240 -25.59 3.82 31.97
CA TYR A 240 -24.38 3.52 32.75
C TYR A 240 -24.55 3.89 34.23
N ILE A 241 -25.09 5.09 34.51
CA ILE A 241 -25.29 5.55 35.90
C ILE A 241 -26.25 4.63 36.66
N LYS A 242 -27.31 4.13 35.98
CA LYS A 242 -28.28 3.21 36.58
C LYS A 242 -27.64 1.87 36.97
N GLU A 243 -26.72 1.36 36.14
CA GLU A 243 -26.12 0.05 36.32
C GLU A 243 -24.90 0.06 37.25
N PHE A 244 -24.04 1.08 37.13
CA PHE A 244 -22.74 1.14 37.80
C PHE A 244 -22.60 2.28 38.82
N GLY A 245 -23.58 3.18 38.91
CA GLY A 245 -23.49 4.38 39.74
C GLY A 245 -22.72 5.54 39.09
N LYS A 246 -22.46 6.60 39.87
CA LYS A 246 -21.77 7.83 39.42
C LYS A 246 -20.25 7.73 39.50
#